data_AF-A0A969XTF0-F1
#
_entry.id   AF-A0A969XTF0-F1
#
_cell.length_a   1.000
_cell.length_b   1.000
_cell.length_c   1.000
_cell.angle_alpha   90.00
_cell.angle_beta   90.00
_cell.angle_gamma   90.00
#
_symmetry.space_group_name_H-M   'P 1'
#
loop_
_entity.id
_entity.type
_entity.pdbx_description
1 polymer ?
#
loop_
_entity_poly.entity_id
_entity_poly.type
_entity_poly.pdbx_seq_one_letter_code
_entity_poly.pdbx_strand_id
1 'polypeptide(L)'
;MNSLPAPQYETAGDLELSFRGHVVRRPLYLAPVEAGLFRQWLEILRGTGVPYALGGAYAHYGYTNVWRDSKDLDVFVRPDDVRTVLDAFAAVGFDTEVRNPHWLAKVHRPPHLLDILFAVRHVTRLRITDEWLETSVAARFLGVPTRLLGPEETIATKAYIGNRDRFDGADILHIIRALQGELDWPRLVDLLDGDEEILLWHLVLFAFVYPMHRDWLPQALMERAFERVQTTPALLGARAFRGTVLDPEAFQVDVAEWGYRDGGSHPPLLDRSGRSL
;
A
#
# COMPACT_ATOMS: atom_id res chain seq x y z
N MET A 1 -21.95 9.84 -21.95
CA MET A 1 -20.66 9.55 -21.31
C MET A 1 -20.57 10.43 -20.09
N ASN A 2 -20.64 9.85 -18.89
CA ASN A 2 -20.32 10.62 -17.68
C ASN A 2 -18.81 10.75 -17.66
N SER A 3 -18.29 11.94 -17.99
CA SER A 3 -16.91 12.27 -17.68
C SER A 3 -16.72 12.15 -16.16
N LEU A 4 -15.56 11.65 -15.73
CA LEU A 4 -15.17 11.78 -14.34
C LEU A 4 -15.28 13.26 -13.93
N PRO A 5 -15.70 13.56 -12.69
CA PRO A 5 -15.71 14.94 -12.21
C PRO A 5 -14.32 15.55 -12.40
N ALA A 6 -14.28 16.80 -12.85
CA ALA A 6 -13.03 17.52 -12.96
C ALA A 6 -12.37 17.61 -11.58
N PRO A 7 -11.03 17.59 -11.49
CA PRO A 7 -10.34 17.78 -10.22
C PRO A 7 -10.82 19.06 -9.53
N GLN A 8 -10.97 19.00 -8.20
CA GLN A 8 -11.55 20.09 -7.42
C GLN A 8 -10.65 21.35 -7.42
N TYR A 9 -9.35 21.17 -7.61
CA TYR A 9 -8.33 22.23 -7.52
C TYR A 9 -7.54 22.36 -8.83
N GLU A 10 -6.97 23.55 -9.05
CA GLU A 10 -5.92 23.73 -10.05
C GLU A 10 -4.67 22.93 -9.67
N THR A 11 -3.75 22.73 -10.63
CA THR A 11 -2.51 22.01 -10.36
C THR A 11 -1.62 22.81 -9.39
N ALA A 12 -1.21 22.17 -8.29
CA ALA A 12 -0.29 22.72 -7.29
C ALA A 12 1.18 22.39 -7.59
N GLY A 13 1.44 21.62 -8.65
CA GLY A 13 2.75 21.12 -9.04
C GLY A 13 2.64 19.74 -9.68
N ASP A 14 3.76 19.05 -9.81
CA ASP A 14 3.80 17.74 -10.45
C ASP A 14 4.33 16.65 -9.52
N LEU A 15 3.85 15.43 -9.77
CA LEU A 15 4.54 14.18 -9.47
C LEU A 15 5.31 13.77 -10.73
N GLU A 16 6.63 13.75 -10.63
CA GLU A 16 7.52 13.24 -11.67
C GLU A 16 8.13 11.92 -11.22
N LEU A 17 8.16 10.89 -12.07
CA LEU A 17 8.83 9.62 -11.78
C LEU A 17 9.68 9.16 -12.96
N SER A 18 10.86 8.62 -12.64
CA SER A 18 11.77 8.00 -13.62
C SER A 18 11.46 6.50 -13.68
N PHE A 19 10.58 6.11 -14.59
CA PHE A 19 10.03 4.76 -14.67
C PHE A 19 10.30 4.13 -16.03
N ARG A 20 10.91 2.94 -16.05
CA ARG A 20 11.28 2.18 -17.27
C ARG A 20 12.03 3.00 -18.32
N GLY A 21 12.96 3.84 -17.89
CA GLY A 21 13.76 4.69 -18.79
C GLY A 21 13.03 5.93 -19.32
N HIS A 22 11.79 6.17 -18.88
CA HIS A 22 11.01 7.34 -19.25
C HIS A 22 10.74 8.25 -18.05
N VAL A 23 10.64 9.54 -18.29
CA VAL A 23 10.14 10.51 -17.30
C VAL A 23 8.64 10.63 -17.49
N VAL A 24 7.89 10.19 -16.49
CA VAL A 24 6.43 10.37 -16.43
C VAL A 24 6.15 11.59 -15.55
N ARG A 25 5.29 12.50 -16.04
CA ARG A 25 4.83 13.68 -15.29
C ARG A 25 3.33 13.63 -15.10
N ARG A 26 2.88 13.94 -13.88
CA ARG A 26 1.48 13.90 -13.49
C ARG A 26 1.13 15.17 -12.69
N PRO A 27 0.16 15.99 -13.12
CA PRO A 27 -0.26 17.15 -12.36
C PRO A 27 -0.89 16.74 -11.02
N LEU A 28 -0.58 17.47 -9.95
CA LEU A 28 -1.12 17.25 -8.61
C LEU A 28 -2.23 18.27 -8.34
N TYR A 29 -3.47 17.81 -8.19
CA TYR A 29 -4.64 18.67 -8.00
C TYR A 29 -4.94 18.87 -6.50
N LEU A 30 -4.04 19.53 -5.79
CA LEU A 30 -4.10 19.73 -4.34
C LEU A 30 -4.47 21.17 -3.99
N ALA A 31 -5.11 21.37 -2.84
CA ALA A 31 -5.28 22.71 -2.30
C ALA A 31 -3.89 23.33 -1.99
N PRO A 32 -3.67 24.65 -2.16
CA PRO A 32 -2.36 25.26 -1.91
C PRO A 32 -1.80 25.01 -0.49
N VAL A 33 -2.69 24.99 0.51
CA VAL A 33 -2.32 24.71 1.91
C VAL A 33 -1.87 23.25 2.08
N GLU A 34 -2.58 22.32 1.46
CA GLU A 34 -2.25 20.89 1.46
C GLU A 34 -0.91 20.62 0.76
N ALA A 35 -0.71 21.21 -0.42
CA ALA A 35 0.55 21.11 -1.15
C ALA A 35 1.73 21.68 -0.35
N GLY A 36 1.54 22.84 0.30
CA GLY A 36 2.54 23.44 1.17
C GLY A 36 2.91 22.53 2.35
N LEU A 37 1.91 21.90 2.96
CA LEU A 37 2.09 20.97 4.09
C LEU A 37 2.80 19.68 3.67
N PHE A 38 2.37 19.04 2.57
CA PHE A 38 3.01 17.82 2.08
C PHE A 38 4.46 18.09 1.67
N ARG A 39 4.75 19.23 1.05
CA ARG A 39 6.13 19.64 0.76
C ARG A 39 6.96 19.77 2.03
N GLN A 40 6.42 20.41 3.07
CA GLN A 40 7.09 20.55 4.37
C GLN A 40 7.38 19.18 4.99
N TRP A 41 6.41 18.25 4.96
CA TRP A 41 6.59 16.90 5.49
C TRP A 41 7.67 16.11 4.76
N LEU A 42 7.72 16.19 3.43
CA LEU A 42 8.78 15.56 2.65
C LEU A 42 10.16 16.16 2.93
N GLU A 43 10.25 17.47 3.14
CA GLU A 43 11.50 18.15 3.53
C GLU A 43 12.00 17.68 4.91
N ILE A 44 11.10 17.55 5.89
CA ILE A 44 11.41 16.98 7.21
C ILE A 44 11.92 15.55 7.08
N LEU A 45 11.17 14.69 6.36
CA LEU A 45 11.56 13.29 6.13
C LEU A 45 12.96 13.19 5.52
N ARG A 46 13.25 13.99 4.49
CA ARG A 46 14.60 14.01 3.87
C ARG A 46 15.67 14.49 4.84
N GLY A 47 15.36 15.45 5.71
CA GLY A 47 16.28 15.94 6.73
C GLY A 47 16.72 14.88 7.74
N THR A 48 15.93 13.81 7.91
CA THR A 48 16.29 12.69 8.81
C THR A 48 17.36 11.77 8.24
N GLY A 49 17.52 11.72 6.91
CA GLY A 49 18.37 10.73 6.24
C GLY A 49 17.82 9.30 6.24
N VAL A 50 16.66 9.05 6.84
CA VAL A 50 15.98 7.74 6.82
C VAL A 50 15.50 7.42 5.40
N PRO A 51 15.80 6.23 4.87
CA PRO A 51 15.19 5.76 3.62
C PRO A 51 13.67 5.62 3.76
N TYR A 52 12.93 6.16 2.79
CA TYR A 52 11.48 6.04 2.74
C TYR A 52 10.98 6.04 1.29
N ALA A 53 9.74 5.61 1.10
CA ALA A 53 9.02 5.69 -0.17
C ALA A 53 7.58 6.16 0.04
N LEU A 54 7.04 6.94 -0.89
CA LEU A 54 5.62 7.28 -0.92
C LEU A 54 4.82 6.13 -1.51
N GLY A 55 3.65 5.86 -0.94
CA GLY A 55 2.73 4.83 -1.43
C GLY A 55 1.32 5.37 -1.63
N GLY A 56 0.34 4.54 -1.28
CA GLY A 56 -1.06 4.94 -1.22
C GLY A 56 -1.61 5.48 -2.55
N ALA A 57 -2.40 6.54 -2.46
CA ALA A 57 -3.06 7.15 -3.61
C ALA A 57 -2.05 7.73 -4.63
N TYR A 58 -0.92 8.26 -4.17
CA TYR A 58 0.05 8.95 -5.03
C TYR A 58 0.95 7.99 -5.81
N ALA A 59 1.38 6.87 -5.21
CA ALA A 59 2.06 5.82 -5.97
C ALA A 59 1.14 5.23 -7.04
N HIS A 60 -0.10 4.90 -6.67
CA HIS A 60 -1.13 4.47 -7.62
C HIS A 60 -1.35 5.49 -8.75
N TYR A 61 -1.46 6.78 -8.42
CA TYR A 61 -1.65 7.84 -9.41
C TYR A 61 -0.46 7.95 -10.37
N GLY A 62 0.77 7.83 -9.87
CA GLY A 62 1.99 7.82 -10.68
C GLY A 62 1.93 6.80 -11.81
N TYR A 63 1.52 5.57 -11.49
CA TYR A 63 1.44 4.46 -12.46
C TYR A 63 0.19 4.52 -13.35
N THR A 64 -0.96 4.91 -12.81
CA THR A 64 -2.26 4.71 -13.48
C THR A 64 -2.84 5.95 -14.15
N ASN A 65 -2.36 7.14 -13.77
CA ASN A 65 -3.00 8.43 -14.11
C ASN A 65 -4.45 8.57 -13.58
N VAL A 66 -4.88 7.72 -12.65
CA VAL A 66 -6.21 7.80 -12.04
C VAL A 66 -6.12 8.64 -10.77
N TRP A 67 -6.59 9.89 -10.86
CA TRP A 67 -6.61 10.82 -9.74
C TRP A 67 -7.67 10.43 -8.72
N ARG A 68 -7.34 10.58 -7.44
CA ARG A 68 -8.26 10.48 -6.31
C ARG A 68 -7.84 11.51 -5.27
N ASP A 69 -8.83 12.22 -4.72
CA ASP A 69 -8.58 13.13 -3.61
C ASP A 69 -8.19 12.31 -2.37
N SER A 70 -6.95 12.49 -1.91
CA SER A 70 -6.44 11.88 -0.67
C SER A 70 -6.04 12.99 0.28
N LYS A 71 -6.67 13.00 1.46
CA LYS A 71 -6.32 13.92 2.55
C LYS A 71 -5.03 13.52 3.26
N ASP A 72 -4.61 12.27 3.05
CA ASP A 72 -3.50 11.66 3.73
C ASP A 72 -2.31 11.51 2.75
N LEU A 73 -1.10 11.64 3.30
CA LEU A 73 0.14 11.29 2.64
C LEU A 73 0.65 9.98 3.26
N ASP A 74 0.81 8.94 2.45
CA ASP A 74 1.30 7.64 2.91
C ASP A 74 2.81 7.50 2.64
N VAL A 75 3.60 7.30 3.69
CA VAL A 75 5.04 7.00 3.60
C VAL A 75 5.35 5.64 4.22
N PHE A 76 6.27 4.93 3.59
CA PHE A 76 6.71 3.60 3.97
C PHE A 76 8.14 3.67 4.47
N VAL A 77 8.37 3.17 5.68
CA VAL A 77 9.67 3.20 6.37
C VAL A 77 9.91 1.86 7.07
N ARG A 78 11.18 1.51 7.33
CA ARG A 78 11.47 0.32 8.14
C ARG A 78 10.96 0.52 9.57
N PRO A 79 10.48 -0.53 10.25
CA PRO A 79 10.08 -0.45 11.66
C PRO A 79 11.13 0.23 12.54
N ASP A 80 12.41 -0.12 12.35
CA ASP A 80 13.54 0.39 13.14
C ASP A 80 13.75 1.90 13.00
N ASP A 81 13.28 2.52 11.92
CA ASP A 81 13.44 3.94 11.67
C ASP A 81 12.22 4.77 12.07
N VAL A 82 11.10 4.13 12.42
CA VAL A 82 9.84 4.83 12.76
C VAL A 82 10.07 5.84 13.88
N ARG A 83 10.78 5.43 14.93
CA ARG A 83 11.10 6.32 16.05
C ARG A 83 11.82 7.58 15.60
N THR A 84 12.86 7.44 14.77
CA THR A 84 13.66 8.55 14.26
C THR A 84 12.79 9.54 13.47
N VAL A 85 11.87 9.03 12.66
CA VAL A 85 10.93 9.87 11.90
C VAL A 85 9.97 10.60 12.85
N LEU A 86 9.35 9.89 13.81
CA LEU A 86 8.41 10.52 14.76
C LEU A 86 9.09 11.60 15.61
N ASP A 87 10.32 11.35 16.09
CA ASP A 87 11.08 12.32 16.87
C ASP A 87 11.43 13.57 16.04
N ALA A 88 11.75 13.41 14.75
CA ALA A 88 12.02 14.54 13.85
C ALA A 88 10.79 15.44 13.63
N PHE A 89 9.61 14.83 13.48
CA PHE A 89 8.34 15.58 13.38
C PHE A 89 7.95 16.25 14.70
N ALA A 90 8.12 15.55 15.82
CA ALA A 90 7.85 16.10 17.15
C ALA A 90 8.77 17.30 17.47
N ALA A 91 10.04 17.23 17.07
CA ALA A 91 11.02 18.31 17.28
C ALA A 91 10.65 19.63 16.59
N VAL A 92 9.86 19.57 15.51
CA VAL A 92 9.34 20.75 14.80
C VAL A 92 7.88 21.08 15.16
N GLY A 93 7.35 20.43 16.20
CA GLY A 93 6.07 20.77 16.82
C GLY A 93 4.84 20.07 16.23
N PHE A 94 5.00 19.00 15.45
CA PHE A 94 3.86 18.18 15.06
C PHE A 94 3.50 17.17 16.16
N ASP A 95 2.21 16.86 16.27
CA ASP A 95 1.71 15.79 17.13
C ASP A 95 1.91 14.44 16.44
N THR A 96 2.52 13.50 17.14
CA THR A 96 2.93 12.20 16.61
C THR A 96 2.46 11.05 17.50
N GLU A 97 2.02 9.95 16.89
CA GLU A 97 1.58 8.77 17.64
C GLU A 97 1.94 7.46 16.92
N VAL A 98 2.17 6.39 17.69
CA VAL A 98 2.05 5.03 17.18
C VAL A 98 0.59 4.61 17.29
N ARG A 99 -0.16 4.77 16.20
CA ARG A 99 -1.61 4.51 16.18
C ARG A 99 -1.93 3.02 16.26
N ASN A 100 -1.18 2.21 15.53
CA ASN A 100 -1.29 0.76 15.56
C ASN A 100 0.13 0.16 15.58
N PRO A 101 0.55 -0.48 16.70
CA PRO A 101 1.92 -0.98 16.86
C PRO A 101 2.30 -2.12 15.91
N HIS A 102 1.35 -2.64 15.12
CA HIS A 102 1.60 -3.68 14.13
C HIS A 102 1.94 -3.13 12.75
N TRP A 103 1.54 -1.90 12.40
CA TRP A 103 1.75 -1.38 11.03
C TRP A 103 1.73 0.15 10.84
N LEU A 104 1.24 0.96 11.79
CA LEU A 104 0.94 2.39 11.56
C LEU A 104 1.35 3.33 12.69
N ALA A 105 2.12 4.34 12.32
CA ALA A 105 2.28 5.56 13.09
C ALA A 105 1.73 6.77 12.29
N LYS A 106 1.43 7.88 12.97
CA LYS A 106 0.82 9.06 12.36
C LYS A 106 1.50 10.34 12.80
N VAL A 107 1.53 11.32 11.90
CA VAL A 107 1.75 12.73 12.21
C VAL A 107 0.46 13.50 11.91
N HIS A 108 0.00 14.28 12.89
CA HIS A 108 -1.30 14.95 12.85
C HIS A 108 -1.17 16.41 12.45
N ARG A 109 -1.92 16.82 11.43
CA ARG A 109 -2.22 18.23 11.13
C ARG A 109 -3.62 18.34 10.53
N PRO A 110 -4.69 18.23 11.34
CA PRO A 110 -6.05 18.17 10.84
C PRO A 110 -6.38 19.30 9.85
N PRO A 111 -7.07 19.00 8.74
CA PRO A 111 -7.69 17.71 8.41
C PRO A 111 -6.74 16.69 7.74
N HIS A 112 -5.45 16.99 7.59
CA HIS A 112 -4.48 16.16 6.90
C HIS A 112 -3.70 15.25 7.86
N LEU A 113 -3.33 14.06 7.40
CA LEU A 113 -2.53 13.10 8.15
C LEU A 113 -1.33 12.64 7.30
N LEU A 114 -0.20 12.42 7.97
CA LEU A 114 0.92 11.66 7.40
C LEU A 114 0.86 10.26 8.01
N ASP A 115 0.60 9.26 7.18
CA ASP A 115 0.59 7.87 7.60
C ASP A 115 1.98 7.30 7.39
N ILE A 116 2.62 6.88 8.48
CA ILE A 116 3.93 6.25 8.50
C ILE A 116 3.69 4.75 8.65
N LEU A 117 3.69 4.06 7.52
CA LEU A 117 3.48 2.62 7.42
C LEU A 117 4.81 1.88 7.52
N PHE A 118 4.87 0.89 8.40
CA PHE A 118 6.04 0.02 8.58
C PHE A 118 5.73 -1.47 8.39
N ALA A 119 4.46 -1.78 8.10
CA ALA A 119 4.01 -3.03 7.53
C ALA A 119 2.71 -2.82 6.75
N VAL A 120 2.32 -3.82 5.96
CA VAL A 120 1.00 -3.83 5.30
C VAL A 120 -0.10 -3.96 6.35
N ARG A 121 -1.16 -3.17 6.20
CA ARG A 121 -2.34 -3.20 7.09
C ARG A 121 -2.87 -4.63 7.21
N HIS A 122 -3.14 -5.05 8.45
CA HIS A 122 -3.59 -6.41 8.83
C HIS A 122 -2.58 -7.55 8.60
N VAL A 123 -1.42 -7.28 7.99
CA VAL A 123 -0.46 -8.34 7.59
C VAL A 123 0.95 -7.98 8.06
N THR A 124 1.18 -8.10 9.37
CA THR A 124 2.46 -7.70 10.01
C THR A 124 3.69 -8.44 9.46
N ARG A 125 3.52 -9.65 8.92
CA ARG A 125 4.62 -10.40 8.27
C ARG A 125 5.14 -9.68 7.00
N LEU A 126 4.30 -8.89 6.33
CA LEU A 126 4.68 -8.01 5.22
C LEU A 126 5.17 -6.67 5.78
N ARG A 127 6.25 -6.71 6.57
CA ARG A 127 6.93 -5.52 7.08
C ARG A 127 7.79 -4.87 5.99
N ILE A 128 8.01 -3.56 6.10
CA ILE A 128 8.84 -2.84 5.13
C ILE A 128 10.31 -3.17 5.39
N THR A 129 10.98 -3.66 4.34
CA THR A 129 12.39 -4.06 4.37
C THR A 129 13.24 -3.11 3.53
N ASP A 130 14.56 -3.26 3.61
CA ASP A 130 15.50 -2.55 2.73
C ASP A 130 15.16 -2.74 1.26
N GLU A 131 14.83 -3.98 0.87
CA GLU A 131 14.54 -4.32 -0.51
C GLU A 131 13.37 -3.51 -1.08
N TRP A 132 12.28 -3.28 -0.32
CA TRP A 132 11.17 -2.42 -0.75
C TRP A 132 11.63 -1.00 -1.09
N LEU A 133 12.59 -0.49 -0.32
CA LEU A 133 13.10 0.88 -0.45
C LEU A 133 14.18 0.97 -1.52
N GLU A 134 14.96 -0.10 -1.73
CA GLU A 134 15.96 -0.20 -2.80
C GLU A 134 15.30 -0.29 -4.19
N THR A 135 14.24 -1.10 -4.32
CA THR A 135 13.48 -1.28 -5.58
C THR A 135 12.50 -0.14 -5.87
N SER A 136 12.25 0.74 -4.90
CA SER A 136 11.36 1.90 -5.07
C SER A 136 11.82 2.83 -6.21
N VAL A 137 10.88 3.49 -6.88
CA VAL A 137 11.13 4.29 -8.08
C VAL A 137 11.52 5.71 -7.70
N ALA A 138 12.62 6.23 -8.27
CA ALA A 138 13.02 7.61 -8.06
C ALA A 138 11.95 8.59 -8.57
N ALA A 139 11.60 9.57 -7.73
CA ALA A 139 10.52 10.50 -8.01
C ALA A 139 10.80 11.91 -7.48
N ARG A 140 9.95 12.85 -7.90
CA ARG A 140 9.87 14.21 -7.38
C ARG A 140 8.40 14.52 -7.12
N PHE A 141 8.06 14.85 -5.88
CA PHE A 141 6.70 15.20 -5.49
C PHE A 141 6.68 16.64 -5.00
N LEU A 142 5.90 17.52 -5.64
CA LEU A 142 5.87 18.95 -5.33
C LEU A 142 7.26 19.60 -5.31
N GLY A 143 8.11 19.21 -6.27
CA GLY A 143 9.49 19.69 -6.37
C GLY A 143 10.51 18.96 -5.49
N VAL A 144 10.07 18.20 -4.49
CA VAL A 144 10.94 17.53 -3.51
C VAL A 144 11.40 16.16 -4.04
N PRO A 145 12.72 15.91 -4.19
CA PRO A 145 13.25 14.58 -4.50
C PRO A 145 12.82 13.53 -3.46
N THR A 146 12.22 12.44 -3.91
CA THR A 146 11.67 11.37 -3.08
C THR A 146 11.72 10.04 -3.84
N ARG A 147 11.01 9.02 -3.34
CA ARG A 147 10.82 7.72 -4.01
C ARG A 147 9.34 7.32 -3.94
N LEU A 148 8.86 6.55 -4.91
CA LEU A 148 7.56 5.88 -4.88
C LEU A 148 7.76 4.38 -4.68
N LEU A 149 6.91 3.71 -3.89
CA LEU A 149 6.88 2.24 -3.87
C LEU A 149 6.76 1.69 -5.30
N GLY A 150 7.48 0.61 -5.59
CA GLY A 150 7.38 -0.09 -6.88
C GLY A 150 5.93 -0.53 -7.18
N PRO A 151 5.59 -0.81 -8.45
CA PRO A 151 4.27 -1.32 -8.81
C PRO A 151 3.87 -2.58 -8.03
N GLU A 152 4.81 -3.50 -7.85
CA GLU A 152 4.61 -4.78 -7.17
C GLU A 152 4.35 -4.56 -5.68
N GLU A 153 5.21 -3.79 -4.99
CA GLU A 153 4.98 -3.39 -3.60
C GLU A 153 3.66 -2.61 -3.45
N THR A 154 3.33 -1.71 -4.38
CA THR A 154 2.06 -0.98 -4.37
C THR A 154 0.86 -1.92 -4.45
N ILE A 155 0.91 -2.95 -5.31
CA ILE A 155 -0.12 -4.00 -5.37
C ILE A 155 -0.18 -4.77 -4.05
N ALA A 156 0.97 -5.17 -3.50
CA ALA A 156 1.02 -5.94 -2.24
C ALA A 156 0.38 -5.19 -1.07
N THR A 157 0.59 -3.86 -0.96
CA THR A 157 -0.07 -3.05 0.09
C THR A 157 -1.59 -3.01 0.00
N LYS A 158 -2.15 -3.37 -1.15
CA LYS A 158 -3.59 -3.29 -1.48
C LYS A 158 -4.26 -4.66 -1.50
N ALA A 159 -3.50 -5.73 -1.69
CA ALA A 159 -4.00 -7.08 -1.94
C ALA A 159 -4.92 -7.61 -0.82
N TYR A 160 -4.68 -7.20 0.43
CA TYR A 160 -5.47 -7.64 1.58
C TYR A 160 -6.61 -6.68 1.94
N ILE A 161 -6.77 -5.56 1.25
CA ILE A 161 -7.82 -4.57 1.53
C ILE A 161 -9.11 -5.02 0.86
N GLY A 162 -9.82 -5.91 1.56
CA GLY A 162 -11.09 -6.52 1.19
C GLY A 162 -12.23 -6.24 2.19
N ASN A 163 -12.16 -5.13 2.92
CA ASN A 163 -13.15 -4.75 3.91
C ASN A 163 -14.52 -4.49 3.28
N ARG A 164 -15.58 -4.66 4.07
CA ARG A 164 -16.96 -4.36 3.68
C ARG A 164 -17.13 -2.91 3.19
N ASP A 165 -16.45 -1.97 3.82
CA ASP A 165 -16.55 -0.52 3.57
C ASP A 165 -15.43 -0.01 2.65
N ARG A 166 -14.37 -0.80 2.43
CA ARG A 166 -13.23 -0.45 1.58
C ARG A 166 -12.64 -1.68 0.88
N PHE A 167 -12.64 -1.62 -0.45
CA PHE A 167 -12.00 -2.62 -1.30
C PHE A 167 -11.05 -1.95 -2.30
N ASP A 168 -9.76 -2.27 -2.26
CA ASP A 168 -8.74 -1.67 -3.14
C ASP A 168 -8.53 -2.50 -4.44
N GLY A 169 -9.34 -3.52 -4.73
CA GLY A 169 -9.12 -4.38 -5.91
C GLY A 169 -9.12 -3.62 -7.23
N ALA A 170 -9.95 -2.59 -7.38
CA ALA A 170 -9.94 -1.74 -8.58
C ALA A 170 -8.58 -1.05 -8.79
N ASP A 171 -7.88 -0.67 -7.72
CA ASP A 171 -6.56 -0.05 -7.82
C ASP A 171 -5.52 -1.03 -8.38
N ILE A 172 -5.53 -2.28 -7.90
CA ILE A 172 -4.65 -3.35 -8.39
C ILE A 172 -4.90 -3.58 -9.87
N LEU A 173 -6.17 -3.68 -10.25
CA LEU A 173 -6.61 -3.84 -11.64
C LEU A 173 -6.12 -2.70 -12.53
N HIS A 174 -6.22 -1.45 -12.07
CA HIS A 174 -5.73 -0.30 -12.80
C HIS A 174 -4.21 -0.29 -12.99
N ILE A 175 -3.44 -0.77 -11.99
CA ILE A 175 -1.98 -0.91 -12.12
C ILE A 175 -1.64 -1.95 -13.19
N ILE A 176 -2.24 -3.16 -13.12
CA ILE A 176 -2.02 -4.21 -14.13
C ILE A 176 -2.37 -3.68 -15.53
N ARG A 177 -3.51 -2.98 -15.65
CA ARG A 177 -3.94 -2.39 -16.93
C ARG A 177 -2.97 -1.32 -17.42
N ALA A 178 -2.57 -0.39 -16.56
CA ALA A 178 -1.71 0.74 -16.94
C ALA A 178 -0.32 0.26 -17.39
N LEU A 179 0.15 -0.85 -16.82
CA LEU A 179 1.41 -1.48 -17.16
C LEU A 179 1.29 -2.61 -18.17
N GLN A 180 0.09 -2.87 -18.72
CA GLN A 180 -0.19 -3.93 -19.69
C GLN A 180 0.31 -5.32 -19.25
N GLY A 181 0.23 -5.60 -17.95
CA GLY A 181 0.70 -6.87 -17.37
C GLY A 181 2.22 -7.03 -17.28
N GLU A 182 2.99 -6.04 -17.72
CA GLU A 182 4.43 -5.99 -17.46
C GLU A 182 4.62 -5.69 -15.97
N LEU A 183 4.77 -6.73 -15.17
CA LEU A 183 5.06 -6.68 -13.74
C LEU A 183 6.09 -7.77 -13.45
N ASP A 184 6.87 -7.58 -12.39
CA ASP A 184 7.68 -8.65 -11.82
C ASP A 184 6.77 -9.60 -11.02
N TRP A 185 6.17 -10.54 -11.73
CA TRP A 185 5.29 -11.54 -11.14
C TRP A 185 5.98 -12.43 -10.10
N PRO A 186 7.23 -12.91 -10.30
CA PRO A 186 8.01 -13.54 -9.24
C PRO A 186 8.08 -12.70 -7.97
N ARG A 187 8.40 -11.40 -8.07
CA ARG A 187 8.43 -10.50 -6.92
C ARG A 187 7.09 -10.44 -6.19
N LEU A 188 5.97 -10.37 -6.91
CA LEU A 188 4.63 -10.39 -6.31
C LEU A 188 4.33 -11.70 -5.57
N VAL A 189 4.77 -12.84 -6.11
CA VAL A 189 4.65 -14.14 -5.44
C VAL A 189 5.47 -14.15 -4.15
N ASP A 190 6.71 -13.63 -4.19
CA ASP A 190 7.57 -13.57 -3.00
C ASP A 190 7.00 -12.64 -1.93
N LEU A 191 6.47 -11.47 -2.32
CA LEU A 191 5.81 -10.52 -1.41
C LEU A 191 4.57 -11.12 -0.74
N LEU A 192 3.80 -11.92 -1.49
CA LEU A 192 2.57 -12.56 -1.05
C LEU A 192 2.76 -14.04 -0.68
N ASP A 193 3.99 -14.45 -0.39
CA ASP A 193 4.31 -15.85 -0.12
C ASP A 193 3.37 -16.42 0.95
N GLY A 194 2.88 -17.64 0.70
CA GLY A 194 1.87 -18.31 1.51
C GLY A 194 0.41 -17.88 1.29
N ASP A 195 0.13 -16.82 0.53
CA ASP A 195 -1.24 -16.33 0.25
C ASP A 195 -1.47 -16.09 -1.27
N GLU A 196 -0.94 -16.97 -2.12
CA GLU A 196 -1.10 -16.89 -3.57
C GLU A 196 -2.59 -16.86 -4.01
N GLU A 197 -3.51 -17.43 -3.23
CA GLU A 197 -4.95 -17.34 -3.46
C GLU A 197 -5.49 -15.89 -3.46
N ILE A 198 -4.89 -14.99 -2.68
CA ILE A 198 -5.27 -13.57 -2.66
C ILE A 198 -4.86 -12.93 -3.99
N LEU A 199 -3.66 -13.24 -4.48
CA LEU A 199 -3.23 -12.76 -5.80
C LEU A 199 -4.16 -13.33 -6.89
N LEU A 200 -4.43 -14.63 -6.86
CA LEU A 200 -5.33 -15.29 -7.81
C LEU A 200 -6.72 -14.64 -7.84
N TRP A 201 -7.29 -14.30 -6.68
CA TRP A 201 -8.59 -13.62 -6.58
C TRP A 201 -8.60 -12.31 -7.39
N HIS A 202 -7.54 -11.50 -7.29
CA HIS A 202 -7.41 -10.25 -8.05
C HIS A 202 -7.18 -10.50 -9.55
N LEU A 203 -6.42 -11.53 -9.93
CA LEU A 203 -6.20 -11.88 -11.34
C LEU A 203 -7.49 -12.38 -12.00
N VAL A 204 -8.31 -13.17 -11.29
CA VAL A 204 -9.65 -13.57 -11.74
C VAL A 204 -10.57 -12.37 -11.91
N LEU A 205 -10.54 -11.43 -10.94
CA LEU A 205 -11.29 -10.19 -11.03
C LEU A 205 -10.85 -9.35 -12.25
N PHE A 206 -9.54 -9.25 -12.51
CA PHE A 206 -9.03 -8.60 -13.71
C PHE A 206 -9.55 -9.25 -14.99
N ALA A 207 -9.51 -10.59 -15.09
CA ALA A 207 -9.99 -11.32 -16.26
C ALA A 207 -11.50 -11.15 -16.52
N PHE A 208 -12.26 -10.83 -15.48
CA PHE A 208 -13.68 -10.48 -15.56
C PHE A 208 -13.89 -9.03 -16.01
N VAL A 209 -13.15 -8.07 -15.44
CA VAL A 209 -13.29 -6.63 -15.75
C VAL A 209 -12.71 -6.26 -17.12
N TYR A 210 -11.60 -6.89 -17.51
CA TYR A 210 -10.90 -6.66 -18.77
C TYR A 210 -10.78 -7.95 -19.59
N PRO A 211 -11.89 -8.53 -20.09
CA PRO A 211 -11.87 -9.81 -20.79
C PRO A 211 -11.06 -9.77 -22.11
N MET A 212 -10.85 -8.58 -22.67
CA MET A 212 -10.05 -8.34 -23.87
C MET A 212 -8.52 -8.30 -23.62
N HIS A 213 -8.09 -8.29 -22.36
CA HIS A 213 -6.69 -8.16 -21.95
C HIS A 213 -6.21 -9.36 -21.12
N ARG A 214 -6.84 -10.53 -21.30
CA ARG A 214 -6.47 -11.75 -20.56
C ARG A 214 -5.05 -12.22 -20.85
N ASP A 215 -4.52 -11.87 -22.01
CA ASP A 215 -3.15 -12.11 -22.43
C ASP A 215 -2.11 -11.32 -21.61
N TRP A 216 -2.52 -10.27 -20.87
CA TRP A 216 -1.66 -9.55 -19.94
C TRP A 216 -1.47 -10.26 -18.59
N LEU A 217 -2.24 -11.32 -18.32
CA LEU A 217 -2.17 -12.05 -17.06
C LEU A 217 -1.10 -13.16 -17.09
N PRO A 218 -0.45 -13.45 -15.96
CA PRO A 218 0.60 -14.47 -15.88
C PRO A 218 -0.03 -15.88 -15.87
N GLN A 219 -0.31 -16.43 -17.05
CA GLN A 219 -1.07 -17.68 -17.20
C GLN A 219 -0.49 -18.84 -16.38
N ALA A 220 0.82 -19.09 -16.47
CA ALA A 220 1.47 -20.17 -15.71
C ALA A 220 1.38 -19.98 -14.19
N LEU A 221 1.36 -18.74 -13.70
CA LEU A 221 1.15 -18.46 -12.27
C LEU A 221 -0.29 -18.77 -11.88
N MET A 222 -1.26 -18.32 -12.68
CA MET A 222 -2.68 -18.58 -12.42
C MET A 222 -2.99 -20.08 -12.42
N GLU A 223 -2.47 -20.84 -13.38
CA GLU A 223 -2.62 -22.29 -13.46
C GLU A 223 -2.10 -22.97 -12.18
N ARG A 224 -0.88 -22.65 -11.76
CA ARG A 224 -0.29 -23.17 -10.51
C ARG A 224 -1.10 -22.79 -9.27
N ALA A 225 -1.58 -21.55 -9.19
CA ALA A 225 -2.38 -21.08 -8.07
C ALA A 225 -3.75 -21.77 -8.03
N PHE A 226 -4.42 -21.97 -9.18
CA PHE A 226 -5.66 -22.73 -9.28
C PHE A 226 -5.46 -24.19 -8.85
N GLU A 227 -4.42 -24.85 -9.35
CA GLU A 227 -4.09 -26.22 -8.96
C GLU A 227 -3.85 -26.31 -7.44
N ARG A 228 -3.11 -25.36 -6.86
CA ARG A 228 -2.89 -25.31 -5.42
C ARG A 228 -4.19 -25.17 -4.65
N VAL A 229 -5.09 -24.26 -5.04
CA VAL A 229 -6.40 -24.10 -4.38
C VAL A 229 -7.23 -25.38 -4.45
N GLN A 230 -7.19 -26.10 -5.58
CA GLN A 230 -7.94 -27.35 -5.77
C GLN A 230 -7.36 -28.55 -5.03
N THR A 231 -6.04 -28.60 -4.89
CA THR A 231 -5.31 -29.75 -4.31
C THR A 231 -4.97 -29.58 -2.83
N THR A 232 -5.00 -28.34 -2.31
CA THR A 232 -4.73 -28.08 -0.90
C THR A 232 -5.81 -28.74 -0.04
N PRO A 233 -5.46 -29.74 0.79
CA PRO A 233 -6.44 -30.42 1.62
C PRO A 233 -6.99 -29.44 2.67
N ALA A 234 -8.28 -29.58 3.00
CA ALA A 234 -8.83 -28.88 4.15
C ALA A 234 -8.00 -29.20 5.39
N LEU A 235 -7.42 -28.18 6.02
CA LEU A 235 -6.66 -28.35 7.26
C LEU A 235 -7.64 -28.58 8.43
N LEU A 236 -8.13 -29.82 8.55
CA LEU A 236 -9.14 -30.21 9.54
C LEU A 236 -8.70 -29.95 11.01
N GLY A 237 -7.40 -29.81 11.27
CA GLY A 237 -6.83 -29.51 12.61
C GLY A 237 -6.36 -28.07 12.82
N ALA A 238 -6.18 -27.29 11.75
CA ALA A 238 -5.80 -25.89 11.86
C ALA A 238 -7.07 -25.07 11.71
N ARG A 239 -7.73 -24.73 12.84
CA ARG A 239 -8.79 -23.71 12.87
C ARG A 239 -8.28 -22.31 12.45
N ALA A 240 -7.17 -22.19 11.72
CA ALA A 240 -6.53 -20.96 11.29
C ALA A 240 -7.42 -20.23 10.27
N PHE A 241 -8.37 -19.50 10.81
CA PHE A 241 -9.31 -18.69 10.08
C PHE A 241 -8.65 -17.38 9.69
N ARG A 242 -8.74 -17.03 8.41
CA ARG A 242 -8.04 -15.88 7.83
C ARG A 242 -8.98 -14.73 7.46
N GLY A 243 -10.29 -14.82 7.77
CA GLY A 243 -11.23 -13.75 7.45
C GLY A 243 -10.85 -12.41 8.09
N THR A 244 -10.36 -12.46 9.34
CA THR A 244 -9.83 -11.32 10.09
C THR A 244 -8.63 -10.64 9.43
N VAL A 245 -7.91 -11.31 8.52
CA VAL A 245 -6.83 -10.69 7.74
C VAL A 245 -7.39 -9.68 6.73
N LEU A 246 -8.56 -9.98 6.15
CA LEU A 246 -9.24 -9.11 5.18
C LEU A 246 -10.12 -8.06 5.86
N ASP A 247 -10.89 -8.48 6.86
CA ASP A 247 -11.80 -7.62 7.59
C ASP A 247 -12.00 -8.08 9.04
N PRO A 248 -11.18 -7.57 9.98
CA PRO A 248 -11.32 -7.92 11.40
C PRO A 248 -12.71 -7.62 11.96
N GLU A 249 -13.38 -6.55 11.48
CA GLU A 249 -14.67 -6.13 12.01
C GLU A 249 -15.79 -7.04 11.49
N ALA A 250 -15.82 -7.31 10.19
CA ALA A 250 -16.86 -8.16 9.59
C ALA A 250 -16.75 -9.62 10.04
N PHE A 251 -15.55 -10.11 10.29
CA PHE A 251 -15.28 -11.51 10.65
C PHE A 251 -15.03 -11.74 12.14
N GLN A 252 -15.32 -10.75 13.00
CA GLN A 252 -15.17 -10.89 14.45
C GLN A 252 -16.09 -11.99 15.02
N VAL A 253 -17.28 -12.16 14.45
CA VAL A 253 -18.26 -13.18 14.89
C VAL A 253 -17.72 -14.60 14.73
N ASP A 254 -16.96 -14.86 13.66
CA ASP A 254 -16.35 -16.16 13.38
C ASP A 254 -15.41 -16.59 14.52
N VAL A 255 -14.60 -15.64 15.00
CA VAL A 255 -13.65 -15.91 16.09
C VAL A 255 -14.34 -15.90 17.45
N ALA A 256 -15.15 -14.87 17.73
CA ALA A 256 -15.74 -14.64 19.05
C ALA A 256 -16.86 -15.62 19.40
N GLU A 257 -17.67 -16.04 18.42
CA GLU A 257 -18.87 -16.84 18.65
C GLU A 257 -18.80 -18.21 18.00
N TRP A 258 -18.26 -18.32 16.78
CA TRP A 258 -18.23 -19.60 16.04
C TRP A 258 -17.00 -20.47 16.36
N GLY A 259 -16.08 -19.98 17.19
CA GLY A 259 -14.96 -20.74 17.74
C GLY A 259 -13.83 -21.03 16.76
N TYR A 260 -13.73 -20.26 15.67
CA TYR A 260 -12.58 -20.27 14.78
C TYR A 260 -11.35 -19.67 15.49
N ARG A 261 -10.15 -20.14 15.16
CA ARG A 261 -8.90 -19.60 15.71
C ARG A 261 -8.37 -18.55 14.74
N ASP A 262 -8.24 -17.32 15.19
CA ASP A 262 -7.67 -16.25 14.38
C ASP A 262 -6.24 -16.62 13.92
N GLY A 263 -6.07 -16.73 12.60
CA GLY A 263 -4.78 -16.98 11.95
C GLY A 263 -4.02 -15.71 11.60
N GLY A 264 -4.65 -14.53 11.75
CA GLY A 264 -4.09 -13.22 11.40
C GLY A 264 -3.42 -12.48 12.57
N SER A 265 -3.49 -12.98 13.80
CA SER A 265 -2.87 -12.32 14.95
C SER A 265 -1.35 -12.49 14.93
N HIS A 266 -0.63 -11.42 14.65
CA HIS A 266 0.83 -11.36 14.75
C HIS A 266 1.25 -10.45 15.91
N PRO A 267 2.42 -10.67 16.54
CA PRO A 267 2.92 -9.76 17.56
C PRO A 267 3.12 -8.35 16.97
N PRO A 268 3.02 -7.30 17.80
CA PRO A 268 3.35 -5.94 17.38
C PRO A 268 4.82 -5.86 16.95
N LEU A 269 5.12 -4.99 15.98
CA LEU A 269 6.51 -4.70 15.58
C LEU A 269 7.11 -3.59 16.44
N LEU A 270 6.28 -2.68 16.94
CA LEU A 270 6.72 -1.53 17.73
C LEU A 270 6.07 -1.49 19.11
N ASP A 271 6.75 -0.89 20.06
CA ASP A 271 6.13 -0.39 21.28
C ASP A 271 5.34 0.92 21.01
N ARG A 272 4.63 1.42 22.02
CA ARG A 272 3.87 2.69 21.92
C ARG A 272 4.75 3.92 21.74
N SER A 273 6.05 3.80 21.97
CA SER A 273 7.03 4.86 21.81
C SER A 273 7.67 4.86 20.41
N GLY A 274 7.35 3.88 19.56
CA GLY A 274 7.86 3.75 18.20
C GLY A 274 9.17 2.95 18.09
N ARG A 275 9.61 2.28 19.16
CA ARG A 275 10.81 1.42 19.14
C ARG A 275 10.44 0.01 18.71
N SER A 276 11.26 -0.60 17.87
CA SER A 276 11.08 -2.00 17.48
C SER A 276 11.16 -2.96 18.68
N LEU A 277 10.31 -3.98 18.65
CA LEU A 277 10.20 -5.06 19.65
C LEU A 277 10.99 -6.31 19.26
#